data_AF-A0A6C0AQV3-F1
#
_entry.id   AF-A0A6C0AQV3-F1
#
_cell.length_a   1.000
_cell.length_b   1.000
_cell.length_c   1.000
_cell.angle_alpha   90.00
_cell.angle_beta   90.00
_cell.angle_gamma   90.00
#
_symmetry.space_group_name_H-M   'P 1'
#
loop_
_entity.id
_entity.type
_entity.pdbx_description
1 polymer ?
#
loop_
_entity_poly.entity_id
_entity_poly.type
_entity_poly.pdbx_seq_one_letter_code
_entity_poly.pdbx_strand_id
1 'polypeptide(L)'
;MCNNLKRKYKKYYMKIAVIDGVNQDIGLNILFPEADYFINNTEVDKSLNMKKYNIIPNYNWSQINDKNYDYLFIIIALYDAKPGTRFFKQNIYEILQREIKIINENNFKKVFIFDNYDYDYDPNEIINNTKINLFFKRNYNKTKTYNENVVPFPFIMFGETSIIEKIENTDFSHINKLPRIFFTGTLFEHNDPQINYYRNRNIIYNDIKNKIYNPGYLSYNIFLQELKKSFFGLDLNGVGDPNKRTFEILSQGTLRISEFNDLKWPFEEEFLEETIFKNTYDFNNKLNNLINNKELYIKCLNNQNYIYNKYFNKKWIKNYILNNTYMYYSQAGEDEFLNSNYFKNKRDGIYIELGALDGTLYSNTKFFEDQLGWKGILIEPHPYKFQDLKKNRPNNYLFNNLVSCEKEDVVFRYFVDNYSGVSGVEKTLPKEHFNGFFNIINEPQERMVIKPKSFTEIIKSTDIIHIDLLSLDVEGHEYEVLTSWDFSIPIDVILIETLGGSQYEKEEQCRQLLIKNGYKFDTKFKHNEVFLLDEFKK
;
A
#
# COMPACT_ATOMS: atom_id res chain seq x y z
N MET A 1 -31.61 27.59 26.37
CA MET A 1 -30.17 27.82 26.62
C MET A 1 -29.45 26.47 26.60
N CYS A 2 -29.05 25.99 25.42
CA CYS A 2 -28.16 24.83 25.28
C CYS A 2 -27.23 25.12 24.10
N ASN A 3 -26.10 25.79 24.39
CA ASN A 3 -25.02 25.97 23.42
C ASN A 3 -24.08 24.78 23.52
N ASN A 4 -24.22 23.85 22.56
CA ASN A 4 -23.27 22.79 22.29
C ASN A 4 -21.94 23.38 21.80
N LEU A 5 -20.91 23.27 22.64
CA LEU A 5 -19.51 23.44 22.25
C LEU A 5 -19.10 22.33 21.28
N LYS A 6 -19.26 22.59 19.97
CA LYS A 6 -18.52 21.86 18.93
C LYS A 6 -17.04 22.24 19.04
N ARG A 7 -16.26 21.46 19.80
CA ARG A 7 -14.79 21.49 19.71
C ARG A 7 -14.39 21.04 18.30
N LYS A 8 -13.86 22.00 17.54
CA LYS A 8 -13.37 21.85 16.17
C LYS A 8 -12.08 21.02 16.23
N TYR A 9 -12.17 19.70 16.01
CA TYR A 9 -10.99 18.84 15.86
C TYR A 9 -10.16 19.34 14.68
N LYS A 10 -8.96 19.84 14.94
CA LYS A 10 -7.98 20.21 13.91
C LYS A 10 -7.40 18.90 13.37
N LYS A 11 -8.03 18.32 12.35
CA LYS A 11 -7.45 17.20 11.57
C LYS A 11 -6.07 17.70 11.12
N TYR A 12 -4.98 17.04 11.53
CA TYR A 12 -3.67 17.31 10.93
C TYR A 12 -3.76 16.83 9.49
N TYR A 13 -4.16 17.73 8.59
CA TYR A 13 -4.17 17.46 7.17
C TYR A 13 -2.72 17.37 6.71
N MET A 14 -2.36 16.23 6.15
CA MET A 14 -1.11 16.02 5.42
C MET A 14 -0.93 17.16 4.42
N LYS A 15 0.18 17.91 4.52
CA LYS A 15 0.44 19.02 3.60
C LYS A 15 1.29 18.53 2.42
N ILE A 16 0.77 18.67 1.21
CA ILE A 16 1.37 18.14 0.00
C ILE A 16 1.69 19.30 -0.94
N ALA A 17 2.93 19.35 -1.44
CA ALA A 17 3.30 20.18 -2.58
C ALA A 17 3.43 19.30 -3.82
N VAL A 18 2.76 19.67 -4.91
CA VAL A 18 2.90 19.00 -6.22
C VAL A 18 3.64 19.94 -7.15
N ILE A 19 4.81 19.53 -7.62
CA ILE A 19 5.56 20.20 -8.67
C ILE A 19 5.22 19.56 -10.01
N ASP A 20 4.61 20.32 -10.91
CA ASP A 20 4.39 19.96 -12.31
C ASP A 20 5.01 21.03 -13.20
N GLY A 21 6.30 20.88 -13.48
CA GLY A 21 7.09 21.92 -14.14
C GLY A 21 6.51 22.40 -15.48
N VAL A 22 5.76 21.57 -16.19
CA VAL A 22 5.28 21.85 -17.55
C VAL A 22 3.75 21.80 -17.67
N ASN A 23 3.04 21.81 -16.55
CA ASN A 23 1.57 21.76 -16.50
C ASN A 23 0.99 20.55 -17.27
N GLN A 24 1.63 19.38 -17.15
CA GLN A 24 1.37 18.23 -17.99
C GLN A 24 0.41 17.20 -17.39
N ASP A 25 0.18 17.19 -16.08
CA ASP A 25 -0.72 16.24 -15.43
C ASP A 25 -1.65 16.91 -14.40
N ILE A 26 -2.96 16.76 -14.65
CA ILE A 26 -4.00 17.19 -13.71
C ILE A 26 -4.49 16.05 -12.82
N GLY A 27 -4.10 14.80 -13.10
CA GLY A 27 -4.55 13.60 -12.43
C GLY A 27 -4.16 13.56 -10.96
N LEU A 28 -2.93 13.95 -10.61
CA LEU A 28 -2.52 14.04 -9.21
C LEU A 28 -3.32 15.10 -8.44
N ASN A 29 -3.64 16.24 -9.05
CA ASN A 29 -4.50 17.24 -8.42
C ASN A 29 -5.94 16.77 -8.23
N ILE A 30 -6.46 15.95 -9.15
CA ILE A 30 -7.77 15.31 -8.98
C ILE A 30 -7.74 14.28 -7.85
N LEU A 31 -6.64 13.54 -7.71
CA LEU A 31 -6.44 12.61 -6.59
C LEU A 31 -6.29 13.38 -5.27
N PHE A 32 -5.44 14.40 -5.23
CA PHE A 32 -5.09 15.18 -4.04
C PHE A 32 -5.53 16.66 -4.20
N PRO A 33 -6.84 16.96 -4.18
CA PRO A 33 -7.33 18.33 -4.29
C PRO A 33 -6.90 19.23 -3.13
N GLU A 34 -6.40 18.64 -2.05
CA GLU A 34 -5.80 19.32 -0.90
C GLU A 34 -4.35 19.79 -1.12
N ALA A 35 -3.69 19.37 -2.20
CA ALA A 35 -2.31 19.71 -2.47
C ALA A 35 -2.15 21.12 -3.05
N ASP A 36 -1.07 21.79 -2.69
CA ASP A 36 -0.67 23.03 -3.35
C ASP A 36 0.08 22.68 -4.64
N TYR A 37 -0.36 23.26 -5.76
CA TYR A 37 0.12 22.94 -7.10
C TYR A 37 1.07 24.00 -7.63
N PHE A 38 2.31 23.61 -7.93
CA PHE A 38 3.38 24.49 -8.40
C PHE A 38 3.74 24.17 -9.85
N ILE A 39 3.76 25.20 -10.71
CA ILE A 39 4.11 25.06 -12.13
C ILE A 39 5.23 26.03 -12.53
N ASN A 40 6.05 25.63 -13.51
CA ASN A 40 7.16 26.44 -14.00
C ASN A 40 6.84 27.13 -15.32
N ASN A 41 6.20 26.42 -16.25
CA ASN A 41 6.00 26.89 -17.62
C ASN A 41 4.56 26.63 -18.10
N THR A 42 3.99 27.56 -18.87
CA THR A 42 2.61 27.51 -19.38
C THR A 42 2.54 27.06 -20.84
N GLU A 43 3.50 26.25 -21.30
CA GLU A 43 3.57 25.79 -22.70
C GLU A 43 2.28 25.12 -23.20
N VAL A 44 1.51 24.54 -22.27
CA VAL A 44 0.19 23.96 -22.55
C VAL A 44 -0.89 24.74 -21.78
N ASP A 45 -1.81 25.38 -22.51
CA ASP A 45 -2.99 26.03 -21.91
C ASP A 45 -3.97 24.97 -21.41
N LYS A 46 -4.04 24.81 -20.09
CA LYS A 46 -5.02 23.95 -19.40
C LYS A 46 -5.98 24.75 -18.53
N SER A 47 -6.16 26.05 -18.80
CA SER A 47 -7.00 26.95 -18.01
C SER A 47 -8.41 26.41 -17.78
N LEU A 48 -9.01 25.77 -18.80
CA LEU A 48 -10.33 25.13 -18.69
C LEU A 48 -10.36 23.99 -17.65
N ASN A 49 -9.36 23.12 -17.66
CA ASN A 49 -9.28 21.99 -16.71
C ASN A 49 -8.97 22.49 -15.30
N MET A 50 -8.05 23.44 -15.17
CA MET A 50 -7.72 24.05 -13.88
C MET A 50 -8.94 24.72 -13.27
N LYS A 51 -9.72 25.46 -14.07
CA LYS A 51 -11.00 26.03 -13.64
C LYS A 51 -12.02 24.96 -13.26
N LYS A 52 -12.11 23.86 -14.02
CA LYS A 52 -13.03 22.75 -13.74
C LYS A 52 -12.75 22.09 -12.39
N TYR A 53 -11.48 21.97 -12.00
CA TYR A 53 -11.05 21.32 -10.77
C TYR A 53 -10.66 22.29 -9.65
N ASN A 54 -10.90 23.59 -9.82
CA ASN A 54 -10.50 24.64 -8.88
C ASN A 54 -9.00 24.61 -8.53
N ILE A 55 -8.15 24.24 -9.49
CA ILE A 55 -6.70 24.21 -9.32
C ILE A 55 -6.19 25.64 -9.48
N ILE A 56 -5.58 26.17 -8.41
CA ILE A 56 -4.94 27.49 -8.41
C ILE A 56 -3.42 27.26 -8.40
N PRO A 57 -2.71 27.60 -9.49
CA PRO A 57 -1.28 27.41 -9.56
C PRO A 57 -0.58 28.39 -8.63
N ASN A 58 0.39 27.90 -7.87
CA ASN A 58 1.29 28.67 -7.03
C ASN A 58 2.63 28.85 -7.75
N TYR A 59 3.09 30.09 -7.84
CA TYR A 59 4.35 30.45 -8.46
C TYR A 59 5.42 30.87 -7.43
N ASN A 60 5.09 30.82 -6.14
CA ASN A 60 6.02 31.18 -5.07
C ASN A 60 6.81 29.96 -4.57
N TRP A 61 7.83 29.59 -5.34
CA TRP A 61 8.67 28.42 -5.09
C TRP A 61 9.41 28.45 -3.74
N SER A 62 9.65 29.63 -3.14
CA SER A 62 10.30 29.70 -1.82
C SER A 62 9.44 29.10 -0.70
N GLN A 63 8.15 28.85 -0.96
CA GLN A 63 7.26 28.18 -0.01
C GLN A 63 7.49 26.66 0.03
N ILE A 64 8.12 26.06 -0.99
CA ILE A 64 8.33 24.61 -1.05
C ILE A 64 9.50 24.22 -0.13
N ASN A 65 9.17 23.87 1.11
CA ASN A 65 10.13 23.42 2.12
C ASN A 65 9.46 22.48 3.14
N ASP A 66 10.28 21.77 3.91
CA ASP A 66 9.85 20.78 4.91
C ASP A 66 9.11 21.36 6.13
N LYS A 67 9.15 22.69 6.32
CA LYS A 67 8.36 23.39 7.35
C LYS A 67 6.92 23.62 6.89
N ASN A 68 6.74 23.83 5.59
CA ASN A 68 5.44 24.13 4.99
C ASN A 68 4.72 22.87 4.50
N TYR A 69 5.46 21.86 4.05
CA TYR A 69 4.90 20.63 3.48
C TYR A 69 5.52 19.38 4.09
N ASP A 70 4.68 18.37 4.31
CA ASP A 70 5.09 17.05 4.76
C ASP A 70 5.58 16.20 3.58
N TYR A 71 4.91 16.31 2.42
CA TYR A 71 5.13 15.49 1.23
C TYR A 71 5.45 16.38 0.03
N LEU A 72 6.40 15.93 -0.79
CA LEU A 72 6.75 16.55 -2.06
C LEU A 72 6.50 15.57 -3.20
N PHE A 73 5.59 15.91 -4.11
CA PHE A 73 5.31 15.14 -5.32
C PHE A 73 5.91 15.89 -6.51
N ILE A 74 6.66 15.20 -7.35
CA ILE A 74 7.33 15.78 -8.51
C ILE A 74 6.90 14.99 -9.74
N ILE A 75 6.29 15.67 -10.70
CA ILE A 75 5.85 15.07 -11.96
C ILE A 75 6.99 15.26 -12.97
N ILE A 76 7.49 14.15 -13.52
CA ILE A 76 8.54 14.18 -14.53
C ILE A 76 7.95 13.80 -15.89
N ALA A 77 8.09 14.75 -16.82
CA ALA A 77 7.69 14.62 -18.21
C ALA A 77 8.90 14.27 -19.06
N LEU A 78 9.28 12.99 -19.11
CA LEU A 78 10.57 12.59 -19.67
C LEU A 78 10.62 12.45 -21.19
N TYR A 79 9.74 13.12 -21.94
CA TYR A 79 9.90 13.17 -23.39
C TYR A 79 11.32 13.64 -23.76
N ASP A 80 11.88 14.60 -23.02
CA ASP A 80 13.12 15.27 -23.40
C ASP A 80 14.37 14.87 -22.59
N ALA A 81 14.31 13.79 -21.80
CA ALA A 81 15.21 13.60 -20.67
C ALA A 81 16.23 12.46 -20.76
N LYS A 82 15.99 11.44 -21.60
CA LYS A 82 16.90 10.30 -21.73
C LYS A 82 18.06 10.65 -22.65
N PRO A 83 19.32 10.75 -22.17
CA PRO A 83 20.46 11.03 -23.03
C PRO A 83 20.57 10.00 -24.15
N GLY A 84 20.91 10.45 -25.36
CA GLY A 84 21.03 9.57 -26.53
C GLY A 84 19.72 9.29 -27.29
N THR A 85 18.61 9.95 -26.92
CA THR A 85 17.35 9.90 -27.67
C THR A 85 17.10 11.19 -28.48
N ARG A 86 16.31 11.13 -29.56
CA ARG A 86 16.02 12.24 -30.48
C ARG A 86 15.11 13.29 -29.88
N PHE A 87 14.40 12.90 -28.83
CA PHE A 87 13.56 13.78 -28.06
C PHE A 87 14.38 14.52 -26.99
N PHE A 88 15.62 14.10 -26.70
CA PHE A 88 16.50 14.79 -25.76
C PHE A 88 16.76 16.24 -26.20
N LYS A 89 16.15 17.20 -25.51
CA LYS A 89 16.35 18.63 -25.76
C LYS A 89 17.24 19.30 -24.72
N GLN A 90 17.36 18.73 -23.52
CA GLN A 90 18.13 19.25 -22.38
C GLN A 90 18.56 18.11 -21.47
N ASN A 91 19.63 18.29 -20.68
CA ASN A 91 19.98 17.32 -19.65
C ASN A 91 18.86 17.32 -18.58
N ILE A 92 18.29 16.16 -18.25
CA ILE A 92 17.36 16.04 -17.12
C ILE A 92 17.90 16.66 -15.83
N TYR A 93 19.22 16.58 -15.62
CA TYR A 93 19.88 17.26 -14.53
C TYR A 93 19.58 18.75 -14.60
N GLU A 94 19.69 19.41 -15.77
CA GLU A 94 19.33 20.82 -15.97
C GLU A 94 17.84 21.10 -15.74
N ILE A 95 16.94 20.21 -16.19
CA ILE A 95 15.49 20.35 -16.01
C ILE A 95 15.10 20.27 -14.52
N LEU A 96 15.72 19.35 -13.78
CA LEU A 96 15.38 19.04 -12.39
C LEU A 96 16.36 19.64 -11.39
N GLN A 97 17.30 20.49 -11.80
CA GLN A 97 18.28 21.10 -10.89
C GLN A 97 17.59 21.80 -9.72
N ARG A 98 16.49 22.52 -10.01
CA ARG A 98 15.74 23.24 -9.00
C ARG A 98 15.05 22.27 -8.04
N GLU A 99 14.38 21.25 -8.57
CA GLU A 99 13.66 20.23 -7.82
C GLU A 99 14.62 19.42 -6.95
N ILE A 100 15.76 18.98 -7.50
CA ILE A 100 16.84 18.29 -6.78
C ILE A 100 17.41 19.18 -5.66
N LYS A 101 17.62 20.47 -5.92
CA LYS A 101 18.04 21.42 -4.88
C LYS A 101 17.02 21.50 -3.75
N ILE A 102 15.72 21.61 -4.07
CA ILE A 102 14.64 21.59 -3.07
C ILE A 102 14.68 20.30 -2.25
N ILE A 103 14.82 19.13 -2.88
CA ILE A 103 14.94 17.84 -2.18
C ILE A 103 16.14 17.84 -1.23
N ASN A 104 17.30 18.30 -1.70
CA ASN A 104 18.55 18.24 -0.94
C ASN A 104 18.55 19.17 0.27
N GLU A 105 18.01 20.38 0.12
CA GLU A 105 17.98 21.42 1.16
C GLU A 105 16.88 21.21 2.23
N ASN A 106 16.01 20.22 2.04
CA ASN A 106 14.85 19.98 2.92
C ASN A 106 14.75 18.51 3.35
N ASN A 107 14.04 18.25 4.45
CA ASN A 107 13.77 16.93 4.98
C ASN A 107 12.27 16.65 5.00
N PHE A 108 11.64 16.66 3.81
CA PHE A 108 10.25 16.22 3.67
C PHE A 108 10.09 14.81 4.25
N LYS A 109 8.93 14.52 4.85
CA LYS A 109 8.63 13.16 5.35
C LYS A 109 8.68 12.14 4.24
N LYS A 110 8.16 12.51 3.06
CA LYS A 110 8.31 11.71 1.85
C LYS A 110 8.47 12.58 0.60
N VAL A 111 9.28 12.10 -0.34
CA VAL A 111 9.44 12.65 -1.69
C VAL A 111 9.08 11.57 -2.71
N PHE A 112 8.11 11.87 -3.57
CA PHE A 112 7.68 10.98 -4.65
C PHE A 112 7.90 11.59 -6.01
N ILE A 113 8.30 10.75 -6.94
CA ILE A 113 8.45 11.11 -8.34
C ILE A 113 7.44 10.32 -9.16
N PHE A 114 6.69 11.00 -10.02
CA PHE A 114 5.70 10.41 -10.92
C PHE A 114 6.22 10.49 -12.34
N ASP A 115 6.59 9.33 -12.89
CA ASP A 115 7.08 9.16 -14.25
C ASP A 115 5.91 8.94 -15.21
N ASN A 116 5.70 9.91 -16.10
CA ASN A 116 4.66 9.83 -17.12
C ASN A 116 5.15 9.21 -18.45
N TYR A 117 6.44 8.91 -18.61
CA TYR A 117 7.05 8.51 -19.88
C TYR A 117 6.40 7.26 -20.49
N ASP A 118 6.25 7.28 -21.81
CA ASP A 118 5.64 6.19 -22.57
C ASP A 118 6.53 4.94 -22.60
N TYR A 119 7.86 5.10 -22.49
CA TYR A 119 8.81 4.00 -22.65
C TYR A 119 9.38 3.50 -21.33
N ASP A 120 9.88 2.29 -21.39
CA ASP A 120 10.53 1.62 -20.29
C ASP A 120 12.02 2.03 -20.17
N TYR A 121 12.42 2.40 -18.96
CA TYR A 121 13.78 2.77 -18.52
C TYR A 121 13.81 2.76 -16.98
N ASP A 122 14.98 2.61 -16.36
CA ASP A 122 15.09 2.75 -14.90
C ASP A 122 15.27 4.24 -14.52
N PRO A 123 14.37 4.84 -13.73
CA PRO A 123 14.50 6.23 -13.30
C PRO A 123 15.74 6.53 -12.46
N ASN A 124 16.36 5.53 -11.84
CA ASN A 124 17.60 5.73 -11.08
C ASN A 124 18.83 5.94 -11.97
N GLU A 125 18.78 5.53 -13.25
CA GLU A 125 19.82 5.87 -14.25
C GLU A 125 19.83 7.38 -14.53
N ILE A 126 18.72 8.06 -14.25
CA ILE A 126 18.51 9.48 -14.52
C ILE A 126 18.75 10.31 -13.24
N ILE A 127 18.14 9.92 -12.12
CA ILE A 127 18.24 10.61 -10.85
C ILE A 127 18.45 9.59 -9.74
N ASN A 128 19.63 9.63 -9.14
CA ASN A 128 19.93 8.83 -7.95
C ASN A 128 20.02 9.76 -6.73
N ASN A 129 18.99 9.76 -5.89
CA ASN A 129 18.94 10.54 -4.65
C ASN A 129 18.25 9.74 -3.55
N THR A 130 18.94 9.52 -2.44
CA THR A 130 18.47 8.72 -1.30
C THR A 130 17.27 9.32 -0.57
N LYS A 131 16.99 10.61 -0.75
CA LYS A 131 15.80 11.28 -0.21
C LYS A 131 14.53 11.01 -1.04
N ILE A 132 14.65 10.44 -2.24
CA ILE A 132 13.48 10.03 -3.04
C ILE A 132 12.99 8.69 -2.52
N ASN A 133 11.77 8.67 -1.96
CA ASN A 133 11.20 7.47 -1.38
C ASN A 133 10.66 6.52 -2.43
N LEU A 134 9.94 7.04 -3.43
CA LEU A 134 9.31 6.23 -4.47
C LEU A 134 9.33 6.92 -5.84
N PHE A 135 9.59 6.13 -6.86
CA PHE A 135 9.34 6.43 -8.26
C PHE A 135 8.11 5.66 -8.74
N PHE A 136 7.00 6.36 -8.93
CA PHE A 136 5.78 5.85 -9.52
C PHE A 136 5.94 5.81 -11.04
N LYS A 137 6.29 4.64 -11.55
CA LYS A 137 6.63 4.41 -12.95
C LYS A 137 5.43 3.95 -13.76
N ARG A 138 5.02 4.75 -14.76
CA ARG A 138 3.89 4.40 -15.63
C ARG A 138 4.10 3.10 -16.40
N ASN A 139 5.19 2.99 -17.17
CA ASN A 139 5.49 1.80 -17.98
C ASN A 139 6.49 0.88 -17.26
N TYR A 140 6.04 0.21 -16.20
CA TYR A 140 6.84 -0.76 -15.45
C TYR A 140 6.81 -2.13 -16.16
N ASN A 141 7.95 -2.58 -16.67
CA ASN A 141 8.09 -3.83 -17.40
C ASN A 141 8.43 -4.97 -16.46
N LYS A 142 7.52 -5.95 -16.32
CA LYS A 142 7.68 -7.09 -15.42
C LYS A 142 8.85 -8.01 -15.75
N THR A 143 9.43 -7.91 -16.96
CA THR A 143 10.59 -8.71 -17.38
C THR A 143 11.93 -8.09 -16.99
N LYS A 144 11.92 -6.87 -16.45
CA LYS A 144 13.12 -6.16 -16.00
C LYS A 144 13.19 -6.05 -14.48
N THR A 145 14.40 -5.83 -14.00
CA THR A 145 14.68 -5.50 -12.61
C THR A 145 14.86 -3.99 -12.48
N TYR A 146 14.26 -3.41 -11.44
CA TYR A 146 14.40 -2.01 -11.06
C TYR A 146 14.85 -1.94 -9.60
N ASN A 147 15.37 -0.79 -9.18
CA ASN A 147 15.61 -0.53 -7.75
C ASN A 147 14.32 -0.65 -6.93
N GLU A 148 14.45 -0.96 -5.65
CA GLU A 148 13.35 -1.21 -4.71
C GLU A 148 12.38 -0.02 -4.58
N ASN A 149 12.88 1.20 -4.77
CA ASN A 149 12.05 2.42 -4.72
C ASN A 149 11.24 2.67 -6.00
N VAL A 150 11.36 1.85 -7.04
CA VAL A 150 10.59 1.99 -8.29
C VAL A 150 9.39 1.08 -8.26
N VAL A 151 8.20 1.65 -8.43
CA VAL A 151 6.92 0.93 -8.31
C VAL A 151 5.99 1.21 -9.50
N PRO A 152 5.17 0.25 -9.94
CA PRO A 152 4.25 0.42 -11.07
C PRO A 152 3.15 1.44 -10.79
N PHE A 153 2.91 2.37 -11.71
CA PHE A 153 1.84 3.37 -11.60
C PHE A 153 1.21 3.70 -12.96
N PRO A 154 0.50 2.73 -13.59
CA PRO A 154 -0.03 2.88 -14.95
C PRO A 154 -1.23 3.84 -15.06
N PHE A 155 -1.69 4.45 -13.96
CA PHE A 155 -2.92 5.26 -13.91
C PHE A 155 -2.75 6.70 -14.40
N ILE A 156 -1.51 7.13 -14.61
CA ILE A 156 -1.17 8.49 -14.99
C ILE A 156 -0.86 8.55 -16.49
N MET A 157 -1.27 9.63 -17.14
CA MET A 157 -1.09 9.81 -18.58
C MET A 157 -0.97 11.29 -18.93
N PHE A 158 -0.13 11.59 -19.92
CA PHE A 158 -0.03 12.92 -20.49
C PHE A 158 -1.31 13.36 -21.21
N GLY A 159 -1.64 14.65 -21.08
CA GLY A 159 -2.63 15.33 -21.90
C GLY A 159 -3.63 16.17 -21.11
N GLU A 160 -4.63 16.69 -21.81
CA GLU A 160 -5.67 17.53 -21.21
C GLU A 160 -6.66 16.74 -20.34
N THR A 161 -6.77 15.41 -20.54
CA THR A 161 -7.76 14.59 -19.83
C THR A 161 -7.06 13.41 -19.14
N SER A 162 -7.07 13.42 -17.81
CA SER A 162 -6.54 12.31 -17.01
C SER A 162 -7.49 11.11 -17.04
N ILE A 163 -6.97 9.89 -16.88
CA ILE A 163 -7.82 8.70 -16.64
C ILE A 163 -8.53 8.81 -15.28
N ILE A 164 -7.86 9.40 -14.28
CA ILE A 164 -8.40 9.57 -12.93
C ILE A 164 -9.74 10.33 -12.95
N GLU A 165 -9.88 11.30 -13.85
CA GLU A 165 -11.14 12.03 -14.06
C GLU A 165 -12.31 11.10 -14.43
N LYS A 166 -12.03 10.03 -15.15
CA LYS A 166 -13.03 9.18 -15.81
C LYS A 166 -13.34 7.91 -15.04
N ILE A 167 -12.43 7.49 -14.16
CA ILE A 167 -12.49 6.22 -13.43
C ILE A 167 -13.78 6.07 -12.60
N GLU A 168 -14.34 7.16 -12.06
CA GLU A 168 -15.55 7.10 -11.21
C GLU A 168 -16.86 7.14 -12.00
N ASN A 169 -16.84 7.46 -13.30
CA ASN A 169 -18.05 7.57 -14.13
C ASN A 169 -18.38 6.24 -14.84
N THR A 170 -18.38 5.17 -14.08
CA THR A 170 -18.57 3.82 -14.61
C THR A 170 -20.03 3.47 -14.70
N ASP A 171 -20.45 2.93 -15.84
CA ASP A 171 -21.84 2.59 -16.08
C ASP A 171 -21.96 1.14 -16.59
N PHE A 172 -22.18 0.23 -15.65
CA PHE A 172 -22.42 -1.20 -15.93
C PHE A 172 -23.88 -1.53 -16.24
N SER A 173 -24.74 -0.53 -16.50
CA SER A 173 -26.16 -0.82 -16.77
C SER A 173 -26.33 -1.82 -17.90
N HIS A 174 -27.27 -2.73 -17.71
CA HIS A 174 -27.60 -3.78 -18.66
C HIS A 174 -28.17 -3.16 -19.94
N ILE A 175 -27.33 -3.04 -20.95
CA ILE A 175 -27.71 -2.68 -22.31
C ILE A 175 -27.65 -3.96 -23.15
N ASN A 176 -28.60 -4.10 -24.09
CA ASN A 176 -28.51 -5.12 -25.14
C ASN A 176 -27.24 -4.86 -25.96
N LYS A 177 -26.19 -5.65 -25.71
CA LYS A 177 -24.94 -5.54 -26.44
C LYS A 177 -25.07 -6.21 -27.81
N LEU A 178 -24.48 -5.57 -28.82
CA LEU A 178 -24.33 -6.03 -30.19
C LEU A 178 -23.18 -7.06 -30.26
N PRO A 179 -23.37 -8.16 -31.01
CA PRO A 179 -22.35 -9.20 -31.19
C PRO A 179 -21.26 -8.72 -32.15
N ARG A 180 -20.44 -7.77 -31.69
CA ARG A 180 -19.35 -7.16 -32.47
C ARG A 180 -18.13 -6.88 -31.60
N ILE A 181 -17.00 -6.66 -32.27
CA ILE A 181 -15.72 -6.27 -31.68
C ILE A 181 -15.44 -4.85 -32.09
N PHE A 182 -15.49 -3.93 -31.12
CA PHE A 182 -15.29 -2.52 -31.37
C PHE A 182 -13.81 -2.16 -31.40
N PHE A 183 -13.35 -1.49 -32.47
CA PHE A 183 -12.00 -0.97 -32.53
C PHE A 183 -11.86 0.32 -31.70
N THR A 184 -11.05 0.29 -30.64
CA THR A 184 -10.86 1.47 -29.79
C THR A 184 -9.65 2.32 -30.18
N GLY A 185 -8.74 1.77 -30.98
CA GLY A 185 -7.46 2.38 -31.30
C GLY A 185 -7.47 3.29 -32.52
N THR A 186 -6.29 3.86 -32.77
CA THR A 186 -5.89 4.37 -34.08
C THR A 186 -4.92 3.40 -34.72
N LEU A 187 -4.91 3.34 -36.06
CA LEU A 187 -3.91 2.60 -36.81
C LEU A 187 -2.66 3.45 -36.94
N PHE A 188 -1.51 2.85 -36.64
CA PHE A 188 -0.21 3.49 -36.78
C PHE A 188 0.90 2.44 -36.83
N GLU A 189 2.05 2.88 -37.31
CA GLU A 189 3.34 2.23 -37.17
C GLU A 189 4.29 3.21 -36.49
N HIS A 190 5.00 2.73 -35.48
CA HIS A 190 5.96 3.51 -34.73
C HIS A 190 7.26 2.71 -34.62
N ASN A 191 8.31 3.28 -35.20
CA ASN A 191 9.66 2.74 -35.14
C ASN A 191 10.56 3.80 -34.49
N ASP A 192 11.11 3.46 -33.33
CA ASP A 192 12.14 4.24 -32.65
C ASP A 192 13.42 3.40 -32.47
N PRO A 193 14.36 3.50 -33.42
CA PRO A 193 15.57 2.68 -33.39
C PRO A 193 16.52 3.04 -32.25
N GLN A 194 16.43 4.24 -31.67
CA GLN A 194 17.37 4.71 -30.64
C GLN A 194 17.15 4.03 -29.29
N ILE A 195 15.91 3.65 -29.01
CA ILE A 195 15.54 2.88 -27.82
C ILE A 195 15.15 1.44 -28.16
N ASN A 196 15.49 0.99 -29.38
CA ASN A 196 15.18 -0.34 -29.91
C ASN A 196 13.70 -0.71 -29.71
N TYR A 197 12.80 0.21 -30.08
CA TYR A 197 11.37 0.08 -29.84
C TYR A 197 10.59 0.12 -31.15
N TYR A 198 9.80 -0.93 -31.38
CA TYR A 198 8.95 -1.04 -32.56
C TYR A 198 7.54 -1.48 -32.18
N ARG A 199 6.55 -0.79 -32.74
CA ARG A 199 5.12 -1.07 -32.58
C ARG A 199 4.41 -0.88 -33.90
N ASN A 200 3.62 -1.87 -34.32
CA ASN A 200 2.85 -1.76 -35.55
C ASN A 200 1.45 -2.38 -35.40
N ARG A 201 0.46 -1.51 -35.16
CA ARG A 201 -0.94 -1.94 -35.07
C ARG A 201 -1.50 -2.40 -36.42
N ASN A 202 -0.93 -1.95 -37.54
CA ASN A 202 -1.41 -2.31 -38.86
C ASN A 202 -1.27 -3.81 -39.14
N ILE A 203 -0.24 -4.47 -38.62
CA ILE A 203 0.01 -5.91 -38.86
C ILE A 203 -1.18 -6.71 -38.33
N ILE A 204 -1.40 -6.67 -37.02
CA ILE A 204 -2.49 -7.42 -36.37
C ILE A 204 -3.84 -6.97 -36.91
N TYR A 205 -4.07 -5.65 -37.02
CA TYR A 205 -5.37 -5.14 -37.48
C TYR A 205 -5.70 -5.60 -38.90
N ASN A 206 -4.75 -5.57 -39.84
CA ASN A 206 -5.02 -5.95 -41.23
C ASN A 206 -5.44 -7.42 -41.36
N ASP A 207 -4.91 -8.29 -40.51
CA ASP A 207 -5.27 -9.70 -40.50
C ASP A 207 -6.68 -9.95 -39.93
N ILE A 208 -7.13 -9.12 -38.99
CA ILE A 208 -8.40 -9.32 -38.27
C ILE A 208 -9.51 -8.36 -38.71
N LYS A 209 -9.22 -7.33 -39.51
CA LYS A 209 -10.14 -6.22 -39.84
C LYS A 209 -11.52 -6.65 -40.33
N ASN A 210 -11.62 -7.78 -41.02
CA ASN A 210 -12.89 -8.33 -41.50
C ASN A 210 -13.85 -8.75 -40.37
N LYS A 211 -13.35 -8.89 -39.14
CA LYS A 211 -14.11 -9.21 -37.92
C LYS A 211 -14.33 -8.00 -37.02
N ILE A 212 -13.73 -6.86 -37.33
CA ILE A 212 -13.68 -5.69 -36.45
C ILE A 212 -14.66 -4.64 -36.94
N TYR A 213 -15.50 -4.15 -36.03
CA TYR A 213 -16.29 -2.96 -36.24
C TYR A 213 -15.43 -1.72 -35.98
N ASN A 214 -15.07 -1.03 -37.05
CA ASN A 214 -14.34 0.24 -37.00
C ASN A 214 -15.23 1.36 -37.57
N PRO A 215 -15.86 2.19 -36.72
CA PRO A 215 -16.71 3.28 -37.17
C PRO A 215 -15.94 4.52 -37.63
N GLY A 216 -14.61 4.49 -37.62
CA GLY A 216 -13.78 5.67 -37.86
C GLY A 216 -13.82 6.64 -36.68
N TYR A 217 -13.72 7.95 -36.97
CA TYR A 217 -13.72 8.98 -35.95
C TYR A 217 -15.12 9.22 -35.39
N LEU A 218 -15.25 9.13 -34.07
CA LEU A 218 -16.45 9.45 -33.32
C LEU A 218 -16.16 10.54 -32.29
N SER A 219 -17.14 11.40 -32.00
CA SER A 219 -17.05 12.28 -30.84
C SER A 219 -16.96 11.42 -29.57
N TYR A 220 -16.30 11.95 -28.53
CA TYR A 220 -15.96 11.15 -27.34
C TYR A 220 -17.15 10.46 -26.68
N ASN A 221 -18.28 11.16 -26.52
CA ASN A 221 -19.47 10.58 -25.91
C ASN A 221 -20.11 9.49 -26.78
N ILE A 222 -20.13 9.69 -28.10
CA ILE A 222 -20.64 8.68 -29.04
C ILE A 222 -19.71 7.46 -29.07
N PHE A 223 -18.39 7.68 -29.02
CA PHE A 223 -17.39 6.62 -28.90
C PHE A 223 -17.65 5.73 -27.68
N LEU A 224 -17.84 6.32 -26.49
CA LEU A 224 -18.12 5.55 -25.27
C LEU A 224 -19.45 4.78 -25.38
N GLN A 225 -20.49 5.40 -25.93
CA GLN A 225 -21.79 4.73 -26.13
C GLN A 225 -21.68 3.56 -27.11
N GLU A 226 -20.98 3.72 -28.22
CA GLU A 226 -20.80 2.64 -29.20
C GLU A 226 -19.90 1.52 -28.69
N LEU A 227 -18.88 1.86 -27.89
CA LEU A 227 -18.04 0.89 -27.18
C LEU A 227 -18.89 0.08 -26.20
N LYS A 228 -19.68 0.74 -25.34
CA LYS A 228 -20.57 0.13 -24.36
C LYS A 228 -21.57 -0.85 -24.98
N LYS A 229 -22.11 -0.52 -26.15
CA LYS A 229 -23.02 -1.37 -26.93
C LYS A 229 -22.34 -2.62 -27.50
N SER A 230 -21.03 -2.80 -27.40
CA SER A 230 -20.34 -3.94 -28.02
C SER A 230 -20.06 -5.04 -26.99
N PHE A 231 -20.04 -6.30 -27.43
CA PHE A 231 -19.55 -7.41 -26.59
C PHE A 231 -18.07 -7.21 -26.26
N PHE A 232 -17.26 -6.93 -27.28
CA PHE A 232 -15.82 -6.85 -27.13
C PHE A 232 -15.29 -5.46 -27.49
N GLY A 233 -14.28 -5.01 -26.76
CA GLY A 233 -13.44 -3.87 -27.10
C GLY A 233 -12.04 -4.37 -27.43
N LEU A 234 -11.58 -4.13 -28.65
CA LEU A 234 -10.23 -4.51 -29.07
C LEU A 234 -9.23 -3.47 -28.56
N ASP A 235 -8.26 -3.94 -27.77
CA ASP A 235 -7.16 -3.15 -27.22
C ASP A 235 -5.84 -3.64 -27.82
N LEU A 236 -5.26 -2.87 -28.74
CA LEU A 236 -3.97 -3.16 -29.35
C LEU A 236 -2.87 -2.34 -28.68
N ASN A 237 -1.66 -2.89 -28.60
CA ASN A 237 -0.55 -2.23 -27.92
C ASN A 237 -0.21 -0.87 -28.54
N GLY A 238 0.12 0.09 -27.69
CA GLY A 238 0.42 1.48 -28.06
C GLY A 238 1.92 1.75 -28.04
N VAL A 239 2.28 3.03 -28.21
CA VAL A 239 3.65 3.52 -27.89
C VAL A 239 3.86 3.58 -26.36
N GLY A 240 2.78 3.72 -25.59
CA GLY A 240 2.76 3.56 -24.14
C GLY A 240 1.72 2.53 -23.72
N ASP A 241 2.16 1.53 -22.97
CA ASP A 241 1.33 0.45 -22.42
C ASP A 241 1.15 0.73 -20.90
N PRO A 242 -0.06 0.64 -20.32
CA PRO A 242 -1.34 0.57 -21.00
C PRO A 242 -1.67 1.95 -21.59
N ASN A 243 -2.53 1.95 -22.61
CA ASN A 243 -2.98 3.20 -23.21
C ASN A 243 -4.35 3.59 -22.66
N LYS A 244 -4.78 4.84 -22.90
CA LYS A 244 -6.07 5.39 -22.46
C LYS A 244 -7.27 4.49 -22.81
N ARG A 245 -7.21 3.78 -23.94
CA ARG A 245 -8.29 2.92 -24.43
C ARG A 245 -8.52 1.70 -23.55
N THR A 246 -7.47 1.16 -22.92
CA THR A 246 -7.60 0.08 -21.93
C THR A 246 -8.62 0.48 -20.87
N PHE A 247 -8.43 1.66 -20.26
CA PHE A 247 -9.28 2.17 -19.19
C PHE A 247 -10.70 2.50 -19.67
N GLU A 248 -10.83 3.07 -20.87
CA GLU A 248 -12.13 3.36 -21.47
C GLU A 248 -12.94 2.08 -21.74
N ILE A 249 -12.30 0.98 -22.18
CA ILE A 249 -12.99 -0.32 -22.35
C ILE A 249 -13.49 -0.84 -21.01
N LEU A 250 -12.60 -0.88 -20.01
CA LEU A 250 -12.92 -1.40 -18.69
C LEU A 250 -14.09 -0.63 -18.04
N SER A 251 -14.13 0.70 -18.20
CA SER A 251 -15.16 1.55 -17.61
C SER A 251 -16.54 1.48 -18.31
N GLN A 252 -16.63 0.85 -19.49
CA GLN A 252 -17.90 0.68 -20.21
C GLN A 252 -18.56 -0.69 -19.97
N GLY A 253 -18.01 -1.56 -19.10
CA GLY A 253 -18.52 -2.92 -18.92
C GLY A 253 -18.48 -3.73 -20.23
N THR A 254 -17.58 -3.39 -21.13
CA THR A 254 -17.32 -4.11 -22.38
C THR A 254 -16.15 -5.04 -22.15
N LEU A 255 -16.26 -6.30 -22.57
CA LEU A 255 -15.19 -7.26 -22.34
C LEU A 255 -13.98 -6.86 -23.19
N ARG A 256 -12.87 -6.56 -22.53
CA ARG A 256 -11.62 -6.25 -23.21
C ARG A 256 -11.09 -7.52 -23.85
N ILE A 257 -10.65 -7.42 -25.10
CA ILE A 257 -9.76 -8.41 -25.71
C ILE A 257 -8.49 -7.67 -26.10
N SER A 258 -7.38 -7.98 -25.44
CA SER A 258 -6.16 -7.17 -25.49
C SER A 258 -4.99 -7.94 -26.07
N GLU A 259 -4.18 -7.25 -26.86
CA GLU A 259 -2.86 -7.74 -27.22
C GLU A 259 -1.98 -7.86 -25.97
N PHE A 260 -1.18 -8.92 -25.88
CA PHE A 260 -0.28 -9.16 -24.76
C PHE A 260 0.77 -8.06 -24.64
N ASN A 261 1.04 -7.59 -23.42
CA ASN A 261 2.19 -6.74 -23.10
C ASN A 261 2.81 -7.12 -21.74
N ASP A 262 4.02 -6.60 -21.50
CA ASP A 262 4.80 -6.90 -20.31
C ASP A 262 4.59 -5.90 -19.16
N LEU A 263 3.50 -5.13 -19.18
CA LEU A 263 3.18 -4.21 -18.12
C LEU A 263 2.91 -4.95 -16.80
N LYS A 264 3.49 -4.44 -15.71
CA LYS A 264 3.12 -4.82 -14.34
C LYS A 264 2.04 -3.90 -13.78
N TRP A 265 0.95 -4.48 -13.29
CA TRP A 265 -0.04 -3.76 -12.50
C TRP A 265 0.38 -3.66 -11.02
N PRO A 266 -0.06 -2.63 -10.27
CA PRO A 266 0.24 -2.46 -8.86
C PRO A 266 -0.64 -3.29 -7.91
N PHE A 267 -1.23 -4.38 -8.41
CA PHE A 267 -2.11 -5.29 -7.67
C PHE A 267 -1.89 -6.73 -8.16
N GLU A 268 -2.28 -7.71 -7.33
CA GLU A 268 -1.97 -9.13 -7.55
C GLU A 268 -2.92 -9.81 -8.55
N GLU A 269 -4.18 -9.41 -8.61
CA GLU A 269 -5.15 -10.05 -9.49
C GLU A 269 -4.87 -9.79 -10.97
N GLU A 270 -5.06 -10.84 -11.77
CA GLU A 270 -4.84 -10.80 -13.21
C GLU A 270 -6.15 -10.86 -13.99
N PHE A 271 -6.18 -10.14 -15.10
CA PHE A 271 -7.21 -10.34 -16.13
C PHE A 271 -7.03 -11.73 -16.74
N LEU A 272 -8.14 -12.47 -16.90
CA LEU A 272 -8.09 -13.84 -17.41
C LEU A 272 -7.39 -13.95 -18.77
N GLU A 273 -6.53 -14.97 -18.92
CA GLU A 273 -5.68 -15.19 -20.09
C GLU A 273 -6.51 -15.33 -21.39
N GLU A 274 -7.75 -15.82 -21.30
CA GLU A 274 -8.68 -15.94 -22.43
C GLU A 274 -9.00 -14.59 -23.07
N THR A 275 -8.75 -13.47 -22.38
CA THR A 275 -8.93 -12.11 -22.89
C THR A 275 -7.66 -11.48 -23.46
N ILE A 276 -6.52 -12.19 -23.42
CA ILE A 276 -5.20 -11.63 -23.78
C ILE A 276 -4.60 -12.46 -24.91
N PHE A 277 -4.34 -11.89 -26.09
CA PHE A 277 -3.81 -12.65 -27.23
C PHE A 277 -2.39 -12.23 -27.62
N LYS A 278 -1.59 -13.16 -28.14
CA LYS A 278 -0.19 -12.90 -28.54
C LYS A 278 0.01 -12.64 -30.03
N ASN A 279 -0.90 -13.11 -30.88
CA ASN A 279 -0.84 -12.96 -32.34
C ASN A 279 -2.23 -13.20 -32.96
N THR A 280 -2.33 -13.04 -34.28
CA THR A 280 -3.56 -13.24 -35.06
C THR A 280 -4.19 -14.63 -34.88
N TYR A 281 -3.38 -15.70 -34.81
CA TYR A 281 -3.89 -17.07 -34.64
C TYR A 281 -4.52 -17.24 -33.24
N ASP A 282 -3.80 -16.80 -32.21
CA ASP A 282 -4.27 -16.83 -30.82
C ASP A 282 -5.53 -15.98 -30.62
N PHE A 283 -5.57 -14.79 -31.24
CA PHE A 283 -6.76 -13.92 -31.26
C PHE A 283 -7.99 -14.67 -31.80
N ASN A 284 -7.86 -15.34 -32.94
CA ASN A 284 -8.98 -16.06 -33.55
C ASN A 284 -9.47 -17.21 -32.67
N ASN A 285 -8.55 -17.96 -32.06
CA ASN A 285 -8.90 -19.06 -31.17
C ASN A 285 -9.63 -18.56 -29.91
N LYS A 286 -9.07 -17.56 -29.23
CA LYS A 286 -9.66 -16.98 -28.01
C LYS A 286 -11.02 -16.34 -28.28
N LEU A 287 -11.12 -15.58 -29.37
CA LEU A 287 -12.38 -14.98 -29.79
C LEU A 287 -13.45 -16.03 -30.11
N ASN A 288 -13.12 -17.07 -30.87
CA ASN A 288 -14.06 -18.15 -31.20
C ASN A 288 -14.55 -18.86 -29.93
N ASN A 289 -13.66 -19.10 -28.96
CA ASN A 289 -14.04 -19.69 -27.68
C ASN A 289 -14.99 -18.77 -26.90
N LEU A 290 -14.67 -17.48 -26.79
CA LEU A 290 -15.51 -16.50 -26.09
C LEU A 290 -16.88 -16.29 -26.75
N ILE A 291 -16.97 -16.34 -28.08
CA ILE A 291 -18.25 -16.22 -28.81
C ILE A 291 -19.12 -17.46 -28.61
N ASN A 292 -18.52 -18.66 -28.67
CA ASN A 292 -19.27 -19.92 -28.60
C ASN A 292 -19.54 -20.39 -27.16
N ASN A 293 -18.86 -19.83 -26.17
CA ASN A 293 -19.00 -20.19 -24.77
C ASN A 293 -19.48 -18.99 -23.92
N LYS A 294 -20.80 -18.90 -23.73
CA LYS A 294 -21.45 -17.83 -22.96
C LYS A 294 -20.99 -17.80 -21.50
N GLU A 295 -20.75 -18.97 -20.88
CA GLU A 295 -20.28 -19.05 -19.50
C GLU A 295 -18.87 -18.49 -19.36
N LEU A 296 -17.98 -18.81 -20.29
CA LEU A 296 -16.63 -18.26 -20.33
C LEU A 296 -16.64 -16.74 -20.52
N TYR A 297 -17.47 -16.22 -21.43
CA TYR A 297 -17.64 -14.77 -21.60
C TYR A 297 -18.07 -14.10 -20.30
N ILE A 298 -19.07 -14.64 -19.61
CA ILE A 298 -19.57 -14.10 -18.33
C ILE A 298 -18.49 -14.18 -17.26
N LYS A 299 -17.75 -15.29 -17.17
CA LYS A 299 -16.62 -15.46 -16.25
C LYS A 299 -15.55 -14.38 -16.45
N CYS A 300 -15.14 -14.15 -17.70
CA CYS A 300 -14.14 -13.13 -18.04
C CYS A 300 -14.63 -11.72 -17.72
N LEU A 301 -15.89 -11.41 -18.06
CA LEU A 301 -16.49 -10.11 -17.77
C LEU A 301 -16.61 -9.84 -16.26
N ASN A 302 -16.97 -10.85 -15.48
CA ASN A 302 -17.06 -10.73 -14.03
C ASN A 302 -15.69 -10.53 -13.38
N ASN A 303 -14.65 -11.28 -13.82
CA ASN A 303 -13.27 -11.06 -13.36
C ASN A 303 -12.80 -9.63 -13.68
N GLN A 304 -13.00 -9.17 -14.92
CA GLN A 304 -12.65 -7.81 -15.33
C GLN A 304 -13.36 -6.75 -14.47
N ASN A 305 -14.67 -6.88 -14.28
CA ASN A 305 -15.45 -5.94 -13.49
C ASN A 305 -15.05 -5.95 -12.00
N TYR A 306 -14.70 -7.11 -11.46
CA TYR A 306 -14.17 -7.23 -10.10
C TYR A 306 -12.87 -6.44 -9.94
N ILE A 307 -11.89 -6.69 -10.82
CA ILE A 307 -10.59 -5.99 -10.82
C ILE A 307 -10.81 -4.47 -10.97
N TYR A 308 -11.64 -4.07 -11.92
CA TYR A 308 -11.95 -2.66 -12.16
C TYR A 308 -12.54 -1.99 -10.90
N ASN A 309 -13.60 -2.56 -10.33
CA ASN A 309 -14.27 -1.97 -9.15
C ASN A 309 -13.34 -1.90 -7.93
N LYS A 310 -12.46 -2.89 -7.77
CA LYS A 310 -11.53 -2.95 -6.64
C LYS A 310 -10.42 -1.92 -6.74
N TYR A 311 -9.82 -1.77 -7.93
CA TYR A 311 -8.56 -1.03 -8.10
C TYR A 311 -8.67 0.30 -8.83
N PHE A 312 -9.64 0.44 -9.72
CA PHE A 312 -9.81 1.61 -10.56
C PHE A 312 -10.79 2.54 -9.88
N ASN A 313 -10.39 3.08 -8.73
CA ASN A 313 -11.11 4.10 -7.98
C ASN A 313 -10.13 5.01 -7.24
N LYS A 314 -10.50 6.28 -7.01
CA LYS A 314 -9.58 7.27 -6.43
C LYS A 314 -9.12 6.88 -5.02
N LYS A 315 -10.00 6.26 -4.22
CA LYS A 315 -9.66 5.84 -2.86
C LYS A 315 -8.51 4.84 -2.87
N TRP A 316 -8.60 3.79 -3.68
CA TRP A 316 -7.54 2.78 -3.78
C TRP A 316 -6.26 3.39 -4.34
N ILE A 317 -6.33 4.22 -5.39
CA ILE A 317 -5.15 4.84 -6.00
C ILE A 317 -4.44 5.78 -5.02
N LYS A 318 -5.18 6.62 -4.27
CA LYS A 318 -4.60 7.46 -3.21
C LYS A 318 -3.93 6.61 -2.14
N ASN A 319 -4.58 5.53 -1.70
CA ASN A 319 -4.01 4.61 -0.72
C ASN A 319 -2.77 3.90 -1.26
N TYR A 320 -2.74 3.50 -2.53
CA TYR A 320 -1.53 2.91 -3.12
C TYR A 320 -0.35 3.89 -3.08
N ILE A 321 -0.58 5.16 -3.42
CA ILE A 321 0.46 6.19 -3.36
C ILE A 321 0.92 6.44 -1.91
N LEU A 322 -0.01 6.55 -0.97
CA LEU A 322 0.28 6.93 0.42
C LEU A 322 0.66 5.74 1.32
N ASN A 323 0.22 4.52 1.04
CA ASN A 323 0.47 3.33 1.89
C ASN A 323 1.69 2.53 1.44
N ASN A 324 2.22 2.74 0.22
CA ASN A 324 3.60 2.33 -0.10
C ASN A 324 4.66 3.08 0.75
N THR A 325 4.22 3.88 1.73
CA THR A 325 5.07 4.77 2.50
C THR A 325 5.26 4.32 3.94
N TYR A 326 4.53 3.29 4.39
CA TYR A 326 4.72 2.63 5.69
C TYR A 326 4.35 1.14 5.58
N MET A 327 5.32 0.26 5.84
CA MET A 327 5.05 -1.17 5.98
C MET A 327 4.59 -1.42 7.42
N TYR A 328 3.33 -1.81 7.56
CA TYR A 328 2.75 -2.30 8.80
C TYR A 328 2.88 -3.82 8.84
N TYR A 329 3.12 -4.37 10.04
CA TYR A 329 3.53 -5.75 10.27
C TYR A 329 2.52 -6.56 11.09
N SER A 330 1.63 -5.87 11.80
CA SER A 330 0.73 -6.53 12.72
C SER A 330 -0.33 -7.38 12.00
N GLN A 331 -0.89 -8.37 12.71
CA GLN A 331 -1.82 -9.33 12.12
C GLN A 331 -3.13 -8.69 11.66
N ALA A 332 -3.66 -7.70 12.37
CA ALA A 332 -4.97 -7.11 12.11
C ALA A 332 -4.99 -5.57 12.10
N GLY A 333 -3.84 -4.92 11.88
CA GLY A 333 -3.68 -3.47 11.74
C GLY A 333 -3.55 -2.69 13.05
N GLU A 334 -3.19 -3.36 14.14
CA GLU A 334 -2.87 -2.81 15.46
C GLU A 334 -1.81 -1.71 15.40
N ASP A 335 -0.72 -1.90 14.67
CA ASP A 335 0.38 -0.94 14.60
C ASP A 335 -0.03 0.36 13.86
N GLU A 336 -0.77 0.25 12.76
CA GLU A 336 -1.42 1.38 12.09
C GLU A 336 -2.40 2.10 13.02
N PHE A 337 -3.22 1.33 13.75
CA PHE A 337 -4.19 1.85 14.70
C PHE A 337 -3.50 2.60 15.84
N LEU A 338 -2.47 2.01 16.45
CA LEU A 338 -1.70 2.59 17.54
C LEU A 338 -1.03 3.90 17.10
N ASN A 339 -0.38 3.88 15.94
CA ASN A 339 0.27 5.07 15.39
C ASN A 339 -0.74 6.17 15.08
N SER A 340 -1.86 5.84 14.44
CA SER A 340 -2.85 6.84 14.02
C SER A 340 -3.58 7.51 15.19
N ASN A 341 -3.77 6.79 16.30
CA ASN A 341 -4.62 7.25 17.40
C ASN A 341 -3.86 7.76 18.63
N TYR A 342 -2.68 7.21 18.91
CA TYR A 342 -1.93 7.52 20.14
C TYR A 342 -0.58 8.17 19.84
N PHE A 343 0.24 7.57 18.98
CA PHE A 343 1.63 8.01 18.83
C PHE A 343 1.84 9.08 17.76
N LYS A 344 0.98 9.15 16.74
CA LYS A 344 0.94 10.19 15.70
C LYS A 344 2.29 10.46 15.05
N ASN A 345 3.01 9.39 14.69
CA ASN A 345 4.37 9.40 14.17
C ASN A 345 5.41 10.02 15.12
N LYS A 346 5.19 9.92 16.44
CA LYS A 346 6.22 10.17 17.45
C LYS A 346 7.45 9.36 17.05
N ARG A 347 8.62 10.00 17.07
CA ARG A 347 9.91 9.37 16.80
C ARG A 347 10.63 9.03 18.09
N ASP A 348 11.57 8.10 17.99
CA ASP A 348 12.51 7.76 19.05
C ASP A 348 11.83 7.36 20.38
N GLY A 349 10.68 6.68 20.28
CA GLY A 349 9.99 6.12 21.43
C GLY A 349 10.53 4.75 21.84
N ILE A 350 10.04 4.26 22.97
CA ILE A 350 10.44 2.96 23.54
C ILE A 350 9.24 2.02 23.65
N TYR A 351 9.37 0.80 23.11
CA TYR A 351 8.35 -0.24 23.27
C TYR A 351 8.85 -1.45 24.06
N ILE A 352 7.92 -2.24 24.55
CA ILE A 352 8.11 -3.62 24.98
C ILE A 352 7.13 -4.49 24.20
N GLU A 353 7.60 -5.60 23.67
CA GLU A 353 6.77 -6.63 23.03
C GLU A 353 7.03 -7.98 23.69
N LEU A 354 5.98 -8.54 24.31
CA LEU A 354 5.94 -9.93 24.74
C LEU A 354 5.15 -10.73 23.70
N GLY A 355 5.66 -11.91 23.35
CA GLY A 355 5.19 -12.66 22.17
C GLY A 355 5.84 -12.18 20.88
N ALA A 356 7.12 -11.78 20.95
CA ALA A 356 7.81 -11.16 19.81
C ALA A 356 8.06 -12.11 18.63
N LEU A 357 7.85 -13.43 18.80
CA LEU A 357 7.97 -14.44 17.77
C LEU A 357 9.31 -14.38 17.02
N ASP A 358 9.29 -14.27 15.69
CA ASP A 358 10.49 -14.10 14.86
C ASP A 358 10.91 -12.62 14.72
N GLY A 359 10.23 -11.72 15.40
CA GLY A 359 10.43 -10.26 15.37
C GLY A 359 9.71 -9.55 14.23
N THR A 360 9.25 -10.24 13.20
CA THR A 360 8.64 -9.61 12.01
C THR A 360 7.20 -10.02 11.82
N LEU A 361 6.94 -11.33 11.81
CA LEU A 361 5.61 -11.89 11.61
C LEU A 361 4.70 -11.45 12.76
N TYR A 362 3.61 -10.77 12.40
CA TYR A 362 2.57 -10.28 13.32
C TYR A 362 3.02 -9.24 14.35
N SER A 363 4.23 -8.68 14.21
CA SER A 363 4.73 -7.74 15.21
C SER A 363 3.91 -6.45 15.26
N ASN A 364 3.48 -6.07 16.46
CA ASN A 364 2.79 -4.82 16.73
C ASN A 364 3.77 -3.63 16.86
N THR A 365 5.08 -3.89 16.95
CA THR A 365 6.09 -2.86 17.23
C THR A 365 7.08 -2.61 16.08
N LYS A 366 7.23 -3.55 15.14
CA LYS A 366 8.23 -3.44 14.06
C LYS A 366 8.05 -2.21 13.17
N PHE A 367 6.81 -1.78 12.93
CA PHE A 367 6.53 -0.52 12.24
C PHE A 367 7.21 0.67 12.93
N PHE A 368 7.12 0.75 14.26
CA PHE A 368 7.68 1.85 15.05
C PHE A 368 9.21 1.85 15.00
N GLU A 369 9.84 0.67 15.00
CA GLU A 369 11.29 0.53 14.80
C GLU A 369 11.70 1.03 13.41
N ASP A 370 11.17 0.40 12.35
CA ASP A 370 11.64 0.62 10.99
C ASP A 370 11.33 2.04 10.47
N GLN A 371 10.17 2.60 10.85
CA GLN A 371 9.65 3.83 10.26
C GLN A 371 9.86 5.05 11.17
N LEU A 372 9.84 4.84 12.49
CA LEU A 372 9.84 5.93 13.48
C LEU A 372 11.11 5.95 14.35
N GLY A 373 12.03 5.01 14.15
CA GLY A 373 13.30 4.97 14.88
C GLY A 373 13.16 4.55 16.34
N TRP A 374 12.05 3.90 16.70
CA TRP A 374 11.86 3.40 18.05
C TRP A 374 12.82 2.24 18.33
N LYS A 375 13.07 2.00 19.61
CA LYS A 375 13.81 0.84 20.10
C LYS A 375 13.05 0.23 21.25
N GLY A 376 13.41 -0.97 21.67
CA GLY A 376 12.69 -1.57 22.77
C GLY A 376 13.24 -2.87 23.30
N ILE A 377 12.40 -3.51 24.09
CA ILE A 377 12.62 -4.81 24.70
C ILE A 377 11.72 -5.83 24.00
N LEU A 378 12.31 -6.87 23.42
CA LEU A 378 11.58 -7.94 22.76
C LEU A 378 11.80 -9.25 23.54
N ILE A 379 10.71 -9.90 23.92
CA ILE A 379 10.71 -11.07 24.79
C ILE A 379 10.01 -12.23 24.06
N GLU A 380 10.75 -13.32 23.86
CA GLU A 380 10.24 -14.52 23.19
C GLU A 380 10.85 -15.78 23.83
N PRO A 381 10.08 -16.61 24.56
CA PRO A 381 10.59 -17.85 25.16
C PRO A 381 10.86 -18.96 24.12
N HIS A 382 10.20 -18.96 22.96
CA HIS A 382 10.36 -20.00 21.96
C HIS A 382 11.79 -20.03 21.40
N PRO A 383 12.54 -21.15 21.57
CA PRO A 383 13.97 -21.17 21.33
C PRO A 383 14.34 -20.92 19.86
N TYR A 384 13.61 -21.52 18.92
CA TYR A 384 13.85 -21.34 17.48
C TYR A 384 13.46 -19.94 16.99
N LYS A 385 12.25 -19.46 17.33
CA LYS A 385 11.79 -18.11 16.94
C LYS A 385 12.65 -17.01 17.54
N PHE A 386 13.15 -17.19 18.77
CA PHE A 386 14.14 -16.30 19.35
C PHE A 386 15.45 -16.22 18.54
N GLN A 387 15.90 -17.30 17.89
CA GLN A 387 17.06 -17.22 17.00
C GLN A 387 16.79 -16.33 15.78
N ASP A 388 15.57 -16.37 15.25
CA ASP A 388 15.19 -15.54 14.11
C ASP A 388 14.95 -14.09 14.54
N LEU A 389 14.33 -13.86 15.69
CA LEU A 389 14.21 -12.55 16.34
C LEU A 389 15.57 -11.85 16.45
N LYS A 390 16.60 -12.56 16.91
CA LYS A 390 17.96 -12.01 17.00
C LYS A 390 18.53 -11.56 15.66
N LYS A 391 18.23 -12.28 14.58
CA LYS A 391 18.68 -11.90 13.24
C LYS A 391 17.88 -10.71 12.71
N ASN A 392 16.57 -10.71 12.96
CA ASN A 392 15.65 -9.75 12.36
C ASN A 392 15.66 -8.40 13.08
N ARG A 393 15.91 -8.37 14.40
CA ARG A 393 15.80 -7.16 15.24
C ARG A 393 16.98 -6.98 16.21
N PRO A 394 18.25 -7.02 15.74
CA PRO A 394 19.45 -7.04 16.59
C PRO A 394 19.69 -5.75 17.39
N ASN A 395 19.00 -4.66 17.07
CA ASN A 395 19.20 -3.35 17.70
C ASN A 395 18.36 -3.15 18.98
N ASN A 396 17.62 -4.17 19.41
CA ASN A 396 16.77 -4.17 20.60
C ASN A 396 17.43 -4.93 21.76
N TYR A 397 16.91 -4.74 22.97
CA TYR A 397 17.19 -5.66 24.07
C TYR A 397 16.37 -6.93 23.87
N LEU A 398 17.05 -8.08 23.75
CA LEU A 398 16.42 -9.35 23.40
C LEU A 398 16.50 -10.34 24.55
N PHE A 399 15.37 -10.88 24.98
CA PHE A 399 15.29 -11.84 26.08
C PHE A 399 14.62 -13.15 25.66
N ASN A 400 15.38 -14.26 25.75
CA ASN A 400 14.83 -15.61 25.60
C ASN A 400 14.33 -16.13 26.94
N ASN A 401 13.37 -15.41 27.51
CA ASN A 401 12.82 -15.70 28.83
C ASN A 401 11.30 -15.81 28.74
N LEU A 402 10.74 -16.64 29.61
CA LEU A 402 9.31 -16.65 29.90
C LEU A 402 9.07 -15.68 31.05
N VAL A 403 8.08 -14.79 30.89
CA VAL A 403 7.73 -13.78 31.90
C VAL A 403 6.52 -14.25 32.70
N SER A 404 6.64 -14.30 34.02
CA SER A 404 5.56 -14.75 34.91
C SER A 404 5.79 -14.33 36.37
N CYS A 405 4.72 -14.34 37.16
CA CYS A 405 4.78 -14.23 38.63
C CYS A 405 4.96 -15.58 39.35
N GLU A 406 4.93 -16.70 38.62
CA GLU A 406 5.15 -18.04 39.18
C GLU A 406 6.56 -18.18 39.77
N LYS A 407 6.67 -18.85 40.92
CA LYS A 407 7.96 -19.07 41.61
C LYS A 407 8.65 -20.37 41.22
N GLU A 408 7.85 -21.33 40.78
CA GLU A 408 8.29 -22.65 40.33
C GLU A 408 8.47 -22.66 38.81
N ASP A 409 9.15 -23.69 38.31
CA ASP A 409 9.31 -23.88 36.88
C ASP A 409 7.96 -24.15 36.21
N VAL A 410 7.77 -23.60 35.00
CA VAL A 410 6.55 -23.75 34.21
C VAL A 410 6.82 -24.53 32.92
N VAL A 411 5.80 -25.23 32.43
CA VAL A 411 5.87 -25.94 31.16
C VAL A 411 5.39 -25.03 30.04
N PHE A 412 6.29 -24.69 29.12
CA PHE A 412 5.98 -23.99 27.88
C PHE A 412 5.87 -25.02 26.75
N ARG A 413 4.77 -24.97 26.00
CA ARG A 413 4.52 -25.87 24.86
C ARG A 413 4.50 -25.05 23.58
N TYR A 414 5.19 -25.54 22.56
CA TYR A 414 5.34 -24.83 21.29
C TYR A 414 5.35 -25.77 20.09
N PHE A 415 5.03 -25.22 18.92
CA PHE A 415 5.20 -25.90 17.63
C PHE A 415 6.59 -25.58 17.07
N VAL A 416 7.31 -26.59 16.60
CA VAL A 416 8.71 -26.42 16.15
C VAL A 416 8.80 -25.56 14.88
N ASP A 417 7.88 -25.76 13.94
CA ASP A 417 7.90 -25.15 12.61
C ASP A 417 6.76 -24.13 12.41
N ASN A 418 5.66 -24.58 11.79
CA ASN A 418 4.45 -23.80 11.54
C ASN A 418 3.66 -23.59 12.83
N TYR A 419 2.79 -22.59 12.87
CA TYR A 419 1.92 -22.31 14.02
C TYR A 419 2.66 -21.93 15.31
N SER A 420 3.90 -21.47 15.21
CA SER A 420 4.65 -21.01 16.40
C SER A 420 3.99 -19.85 17.15
N GLY A 421 3.15 -19.05 16.46
CA GLY A 421 2.42 -17.93 17.05
C GLY A 421 1.49 -18.33 18.18
N VAL A 422 0.96 -19.56 18.18
CA VAL A 422 -0.01 -20.04 19.18
C VAL A 422 0.63 -20.75 20.38
N SER A 423 1.94 -20.59 20.57
CA SER A 423 2.73 -21.24 21.62
C SER A 423 2.50 -20.57 22.98
N GLY A 424 2.48 -21.34 24.06
CA GLY A 424 2.09 -20.78 25.36
C GLY A 424 2.40 -21.66 26.57
N VAL A 425 2.12 -21.13 27.76
CA VAL A 425 2.28 -21.83 29.03
C VAL A 425 1.12 -22.80 29.24
N GLU A 426 1.40 -24.12 29.34
CA GLU A 426 0.34 -25.15 29.38
C GLU A 426 -0.70 -24.92 30.49
N LYS A 427 -0.27 -24.38 31.63
CA LYS A 427 -1.13 -24.12 32.78
C LYS A 427 -2.19 -23.05 32.51
N THR A 428 -1.91 -22.08 31.63
CA THR A 428 -2.75 -20.90 31.43
C THR A 428 -3.38 -20.82 30.05
N LEU A 429 -2.88 -21.62 29.09
CA LEU A 429 -3.49 -21.77 27.77
C LEU A 429 -4.99 -22.08 27.91
N PRO A 430 -5.88 -21.34 27.22
CA PRO A 430 -7.31 -21.64 27.21
C PRO A 430 -7.57 -23.06 26.69
N LYS A 431 -8.58 -23.73 27.22
CA LYS A 431 -8.94 -25.10 26.79
C LYS A 431 -9.31 -25.14 25.31
N GLU A 432 -10.04 -24.14 24.83
CA GLU A 432 -10.45 -24.00 23.45
C GLU A 432 -9.24 -23.82 22.53
N HIS A 433 -8.25 -23.04 22.97
CA HIS A 433 -6.99 -22.85 22.25
C HIS A 433 -6.19 -24.13 22.15
N PHE A 434 -6.02 -24.81 23.28
CA PHE A 434 -5.33 -26.09 23.34
C PHE A 434 -6.02 -27.15 22.46
N ASN A 435 -7.34 -27.21 22.50
CA ASN A 435 -8.13 -28.11 21.67
C ASN A 435 -8.06 -27.72 20.18
N GLY A 436 -8.12 -26.43 19.86
CA GLY A 436 -8.14 -25.91 18.49
C GLY A 436 -6.81 -26.06 17.77
N PHE A 437 -5.69 -25.96 18.49
CA PHE A 437 -4.36 -26.03 17.91
C PHE A 437 -3.64 -27.32 18.30
N PHE A 438 -3.28 -27.49 19.58
CA PHE A 438 -2.38 -28.57 20.01
C PHE A 438 -2.97 -29.98 19.87
N ASN A 439 -4.29 -30.16 19.95
CA ASN A 439 -4.94 -31.47 19.80
C ASN A 439 -5.32 -31.81 18.36
N ILE A 440 -5.48 -30.82 17.48
CA ILE A 440 -5.99 -31.01 16.12
C ILE A 440 -4.86 -30.93 15.08
N ILE A 441 -3.89 -30.04 15.29
CA ILE A 441 -2.82 -29.79 14.31
C ILE A 441 -1.73 -30.86 14.46
N ASN A 442 -1.55 -31.61 13.38
CA ASN A 442 -0.53 -32.66 13.27
C ASN A 442 0.81 -32.09 12.76
N GLU A 443 1.39 -31.16 13.53
CA GLU A 443 2.72 -30.58 13.31
C GLU A 443 3.63 -30.96 14.49
N PRO A 444 4.97 -30.94 14.32
CA PRO A 444 5.89 -31.23 15.41
C PRO A 444 5.71 -30.26 16.58
N GLN A 445 5.52 -30.80 17.78
CA GLN A 445 5.30 -30.05 19.01
C GLN A 445 6.31 -30.50 20.07
N GLU A 446 6.82 -29.53 20.82
CA GLU A 446 7.76 -29.79 21.91
C GLU A 446 7.30 -29.10 23.20
N ARG A 447 7.91 -29.52 24.30
CA ARG A 447 7.70 -28.94 25.62
C ARG A 447 9.05 -28.59 26.22
N MET A 448 9.12 -27.48 26.91
CA MET A 448 10.28 -27.11 27.71
C MET A 448 9.86 -26.63 29.10
N VAL A 449 10.67 -27.00 30.09
CA VAL A 449 10.51 -26.56 31.47
C VAL A 449 11.39 -25.32 31.64
N ILE A 450 10.77 -24.18 31.96
CA ILE A 450 11.45 -22.89 32.04
C ILE A 450 11.23 -22.32 33.43
N LYS A 451 12.32 -21.85 34.05
CA LYS A 451 12.23 -20.99 35.22
C LYS A 451 11.85 -19.57 34.77
N PRO A 452 10.68 -19.05 35.15
CA PRO A 452 10.23 -17.73 34.72
C PRO A 452 11.08 -16.61 35.32
N LYS A 453 11.05 -15.44 34.66
CA LYS A 453 11.50 -14.16 35.21
C LYS A 453 10.31 -13.25 35.43
N SER A 454 10.39 -12.36 36.42
CA SER A 454 9.36 -11.32 36.57
C SER A 454 9.52 -10.25 35.48
N PHE A 455 8.41 -9.62 35.08
CA PHE A 455 8.45 -8.54 34.09
C PHE A 455 9.34 -7.38 34.55
N THR A 456 9.24 -7.07 35.85
CA THR A 456 10.08 -6.08 36.53
C THR A 456 11.58 -6.39 36.43
N GLU A 457 11.97 -7.65 36.60
CA GLU A 457 13.38 -8.07 36.50
C GLU A 457 13.92 -7.83 35.10
N ILE A 458 13.13 -8.14 34.06
CA ILE A 458 13.52 -7.88 32.67
C ILE A 458 13.72 -6.39 32.45
N ILE A 459 12.75 -5.55 32.81
CA ILE A 459 12.85 -4.10 32.62
C ILE A 459 14.09 -3.53 33.36
N LYS A 460 14.27 -3.88 34.64
CA LYS A 460 15.40 -3.40 35.47
C LYS A 460 16.77 -3.93 35.03
N SER A 461 16.82 -4.94 34.15
CA SER A 461 18.07 -5.41 33.56
C SER A 461 18.54 -4.56 32.37
N THR A 462 17.75 -3.57 31.97
CA THR A 462 18.06 -2.60 30.92
C THR A 462 18.25 -1.21 31.51
N ASP A 463 18.79 -0.31 30.68
CA ASP A 463 18.99 1.11 30.96
C ASP A 463 17.78 1.98 30.54
N ILE A 464 16.63 1.35 30.26
CA ILE A 464 15.38 2.01 29.90
C ILE A 464 14.67 2.53 31.16
N ILE A 465 14.34 3.83 31.14
CA ILE A 465 13.69 4.53 32.26
C ILE A 465 12.27 5.02 31.94
N HIS A 466 11.87 5.01 30.66
CA HIS A 466 10.54 5.40 30.18
C HIS A 466 10.13 4.45 29.05
N ILE A 467 8.85 4.05 29.04
CA ILE A 467 8.29 3.13 28.04
C ILE A 467 6.99 3.72 27.50
N ASP A 468 6.91 3.85 26.18
CA ASP A 468 5.75 4.42 25.49
C ASP A 468 4.67 3.39 25.19
N LEU A 469 5.07 2.16 24.84
CA LEU A 469 4.16 1.10 24.41
C LEU A 469 4.50 -0.23 25.06
N LEU A 470 3.50 -0.91 25.61
CA LEU A 470 3.53 -2.35 25.87
C LEU A 470 2.60 -3.04 24.89
N SER A 471 3.13 -3.93 24.06
CA SER A 471 2.37 -4.95 23.33
C SER A 471 2.46 -6.26 24.10
N LEU A 472 1.34 -6.73 24.64
CA LEU A 472 1.24 -7.92 25.47
C LEU A 472 0.32 -8.95 24.82
N ASP A 473 0.94 -9.95 24.21
CA ASP A 473 0.28 -11.07 23.52
C ASP A 473 1.04 -12.35 23.89
N VAL A 474 0.50 -13.11 24.85
CA VAL A 474 1.17 -14.30 25.42
C VAL A 474 0.20 -15.47 25.55
N GLU A 475 -0.81 -15.50 24.68
CA GLU A 475 -1.73 -16.61 24.47
C GLU A 475 -2.46 -17.05 25.76
N GLY A 476 -2.88 -16.09 26.59
CA GLY A 476 -3.64 -16.33 27.83
C GLY A 476 -2.79 -16.29 29.10
N HIS A 477 -1.52 -15.88 29.04
CA HIS A 477 -0.63 -15.70 30.21
C HIS A 477 -0.51 -14.24 30.68
N GLU A 478 -1.40 -13.35 30.22
CA GLU A 478 -1.28 -11.90 30.39
C GLU A 478 -1.38 -11.50 31.87
N TYR A 479 -2.27 -12.14 32.64
CA TYR A 479 -2.47 -11.83 34.06
C TYR A 479 -1.21 -12.10 34.89
N GLU A 480 -0.51 -13.21 34.65
CA GLU A 480 0.71 -13.55 35.36
C GLU A 480 1.87 -12.61 35.00
N VAL A 481 1.94 -12.19 33.73
CA VAL A 481 2.88 -11.15 33.30
C VAL A 481 2.60 -9.86 34.08
N LEU A 482 1.36 -9.36 34.05
CA LEU A 482 0.98 -8.12 34.73
C LEU A 482 1.18 -8.20 36.25
N THR A 483 0.91 -9.36 36.87
CA THR A 483 1.10 -9.56 38.31
C THR A 483 2.58 -9.52 38.71
N SER A 484 3.49 -9.80 37.78
CA SER A 484 4.94 -9.73 37.97
C SER A 484 5.55 -8.33 37.75
N TRP A 485 4.69 -7.34 37.49
CA TRP A 485 5.07 -5.96 37.21
C TRP A 485 5.00 -5.05 38.45
N ASP A 486 6.09 -4.36 38.71
CA ASP A 486 6.19 -3.21 39.60
C ASP A 486 5.68 -1.97 38.86
N PHE A 487 4.40 -1.66 39.05
CA PHE A 487 3.69 -0.53 38.42
C PHE A 487 4.27 0.85 38.78
N SER A 488 5.27 0.94 39.65
CA SER A 488 6.06 2.18 39.81
C SER A 488 6.91 2.53 38.59
N ILE A 489 7.09 1.59 37.66
CA ILE A 489 7.64 1.81 36.33
C ILE A 489 6.47 1.99 35.36
N PRO A 490 6.06 3.23 35.03
CA PRO A 490 4.89 3.47 34.19
C PRO A 490 5.17 3.13 32.72
N ILE A 491 4.10 2.72 32.04
CA ILE A 491 4.07 2.53 30.58
C ILE A 491 2.91 3.38 30.05
N ASP A 492 3.12 4.20 29.03
CA ASP A 492 2.11 5.17 28.60
C ASP A 492 0.86 4.52 27.99
N VAL A 493 1.07 3.56 27.08
CA VAL A 493 0.01 2.87 26.34
C VAL A 493 0.23 1.37 26.41
N ILE A 494 -0.82 0.61 26.71
CA ILE A 494 -0.80 -0.86 26.74
C ILE A 494 -1.79 -1.36 25.69
N LEU A 495 -1.31 -2.18 24.77
CA LEU A 495 -2.10 -3.04 23.90
C LEU A 495 -2.02 -4.45 24.48
N ILE A 496 -3.16 -5.01 24.89
CA ILE A 496 -3.25 -6.34 25.52
C ILE A 496 -4.22 -7.23 24.75
N GLU A 497 -3.79 -8.46 24.45
CA GLU A 497 -4.63 -9.45 23.77
C GLU A 497 -5.79 -9.92 24.67
N THR A 498 -6.95 -10.18 24.05
CA THR A 498 -8.13 -10.77 24.68
C THR A 498 -8.66 -11.91 23.81
N LEU A 499 -8.48 -13.14 24.27
CA LEU A 499 -8.90 -14.37 23.59
C LEU A 499 -10.41 -14.65 23.73
N GLY A 500 -11.05 -14.06 24.74
CA GLY A 500 -12.46 -14.28 25.08
C GLY A 500 -12.74 -15.71 25.57
N GLY A 501 -14.01 -16.12 25.47
CA GLY A 501 -14.43 -17.47 25.84
C GLY A 501 -14.12 -17.81 27.29
N SER A 502 -13.36 -18.88 27.53
CA SER A 502 -13.02 -19.35 28.88
C SER A 502 -12.05 -18.43 29.63
N GLN A 503 -11.44 -17.44 28.96
CA GLN A 503 -10.53 -16.48 29.60
C GLN A 503 -11.22 -15.25 30.19
N TYR A 504 -12.54 -15.10 30.02
CA TYR A 504 -13.25 -13.87 30.41
C TYR A 504 -12.97 -13.41 31.86
N GLU A 505 -12.96 -14.35 32.82
CA GLU A 505 -12.67 -14.03 34.22
C GLU A 505 -11.22 -13.52 34.41
N LYS A 506 -10.26 -14.12 33.70
CA LYS A 506 -8.85 -13.76 33.78
C LYS A 506 -8.54 -12.44 33.07
N GLU A 507 -9.19 -12.19 31.94
CA GLU A 507 -9.15 -10.89 31.29
C GLU A 507 -9.72 -9.81 32.22
N GLU A 508 -10.83 -10.09 32.90
CA GLU A 508 -11.39 -9.16 33.89
C GLU A 508 -10.43 -8.88 35.05
N GLN A 509 -9.68 -9.89 35.50
CA GLN A 509 -8.60 -9.69 36.47
C GLN A 509 -7.48 -8.79 35.92
N CYS A 510 -7.13 -8.91 34.64
CA CYS A 510 -6.19 -7.99 33.98
C CYS A 510 -6.73 -6.56 33.98
N ARG A 511 -7.99 -6.35 33.58
CA ARG A 511 -8.64 -5.02 33.58
C ARG A 511 -8.61 -4.40 34.98
N GLN A 512 -9.01 -5.16 36.00
CA GLN A 512 -9.03 -4.70 37.39
C GLN A 512 -7.64 -4.37 37.91
N LEU A 513 -6.63 -5.17 37.56
CA LEU A 513 -5.25 -4.93 37.95
C LEU A 513 -4.70 -3.65 37.33
N LEU A 514 -4.94 -3.42 36.03
CA LEU A 514 -4.54 -2.19 35.35
C LEU A 514 -5.26 -0.97 35.96
N ILE A 515 -6.58 -1.04 36.13
CA ILE A 515 -7.40 0.06 36.69
C ILE A 515 -6.94 0.44 38.09
N LYS A 516 -6.70 -0.56 38.95
CA LYS A 516 -6.21 -0.32 40.32
C LYS A 516 -4.86 0.40 40.36
N ASN A 517 -4.04 0.26 39.32
CA ASN A 517 -2.70 0.83 39.22
C ASN A 517 -2.64 2.07 38.30
N GLY A 518 -3.75 2.79 38.12
CA GLY A 518 -3.74 4.11 37.48
C GLY A 518 -3.80 4.07 35.94
N TYR A 519 -4.37 3.01 35.38
CA TYR A 519 -4.67 2.91 33.96
C TYR A 519 -6.17 3.00 33.72
N LYS A 520 -6.56 3.55 32.58
CA LYS A 520 -7.94 3.56 32.12
C LYS A 520 -8.09 2.77 30.83
N PHE A 521 -9.17 2.00 30.75
CA PHE A 521 -9.59 1.42 29.48
C PHE A 521 -9.97 2.54 28.50
N ASP A 522 -9.44 2.49 27.29
CA ASP A 522 -9.74 3.46 26.23
C ASP A 522 -10.66 2.85 25.17
N THR A 523 -10.28 1.72 24.58
CA THR A 523 -11.05 1.12 23.49
C THR A 523 -10.68 -0.35 23.26
N LYS A 524 -11.54 -1.04 22.51
CA LYS A 524 -11.27 -2.38 21.96
C LYS A 524 -10.96 -2.25 20.48
N PHE A 525 -9.88 -2.86 20.04
CA PHE A 525 -9.50 -2.96 18.63
C PHE A 525 -9.27 -4.43 18.29
N LYS A 526 -10.17 -5.00 17.49
CA LYS A 526 -10.11 -6.44 17.11
C LYS A 526 -10.10 -7.33 18.35
N HIS A 527 -9.10 -8.17 18.48
CA HIS A 527 -8.88 -9.08 19.60
C HIS A 527 -8.11 -8.42 20.75
N ASN A 528 -7.75 -7.13 20.63
CA ASN A 528 -6.97 -6.40 21.61
C ASN A 528 -7.78 -5.33 22.36
N GLU A 529 -7.39 -5.05 23.58
CA GLU A 529 -7.84 -3.88 24.35
C GLU A 529 -6.69 -2.89 24.52
N VAL A 530 -7.03 -1.59 24.54
CA VAL A 530 -6.06 -0.51 24.78
C VAL A 530 -6.32 0.14 26.11
N PHE A 531 -5.29 0.17 26.95
CA PHE A 531 -5.26 0.89 28.21
C PHE A 531 -4.25 2.03 28.14
N LEU A 532 -4.57 3.13 28.82
CA LEU A 532 -3.72 4.32 28.88
C LEU A 532 -3.41 4.62 30.33
N LEU A 533 -2.17 5.02 30.62
CA LEU A 533 -1.84 5.63 31.90
C LEU A 533 -2.74 6.85 32.11
N ASP A 534 -3.25 7.05 33.33
CA ASP A 534 -4.28 8.07 33.60
C ASP A 534 -3.85 9.48 33.16
N GLU A 535 -2.58 9.81 33.37
CA GLU A 535 -1.95 11.08 33.01
C GLU A 535 -1.55 11.21 31.53
N PHE A 536 -1.60 10.13 30.76
CA PHE A 536 -1.28 10.14 29.33
C PHE A 536 -2.22 11.07 28.56
N LYS A 537 -1.63 11.97 27.76
CA LYS A 537 -2.35 12.92 26.90
C LYS A 537 -2.13 12.54 25.43
N LYS A 538 -3.23 12.15 24.77
CA LYS A 538 -3.25 11.81 23.34
C LYS A 538 -2.81 12.94 22.43
#